data_AF-A0A8I2C727-F1
#
_entry.id   AF-A0A8I2C727-F1
#
_cell.length_a   1.000
_cell.length_b   1.000
_cell.length_c   1.000
_cell.angle_alpha   90.00
_cell.angle_beta   90.00
_cell.angle_gamma   90.00
#
_symmetry.space_group_name_H-M   'P 1'
#
loop_
_entity.id
_entity.type
_entity.pdbx_description
1 polymer ?
#
loop_
_entity_poly.entity_id
_entity_poly.type
_entity_poly.pdbx_seq_one_letter_code
_entity_poly.pdbx_strand_id
1 'polypeptide(L)'
;MGAIYAVLSAAYRFVVENLAAIVAVCTVSGLVLLIGYLSAKAKKRDEIAPSRSGVQPTPPPLVEPRTAAPERIAPAYRRGRAPALARWVPAGESVTVQGITIAAGRFYLGETLSWEGQEINSYVVNPKLSAQTSRPDAAGDSMPYWPSYADVTPAARRAFLDWMSTGRRDDSYGIGHVFVFFYGLEHRLFVDRDVASAPDCIAEVERLLARRVDSESFQGYGRRFVDMARCAAGMPLAVPQPSAERSHSLEINIPVRLHLGRRLAQSSTILSEDALLW
;
A
#
# COMPACT_ATOMS: atom_id res chain seq x y z
N MET A 1 -19.65 47.76 42.33
CA MET A 1 -18.88 46.63 42.88
C MET A 1 -19.66 45.78 43.88
N GLY A 2 -20.43 46.36 44.83
CA GLY A 2 -21.16 45.58 45.86
C GLY A 2 -22.24 44.62 45.33
N ALA A 3 -23.00 45.00 44.30
CA ALA A 3 -24.07 44.14 43.74
C ALA A 3 -23.53 42.87 43.05
N ILE A 4 -22.42 43.00 42.31
CA ILE A 4 -21.77 41.85 41.64
C ILE A 4 -21.23 40.87 42.68
N TYR A 5 -20.62 41.38 43.75
CA TYR A 5 -20.12 40.55 44.85
C TYR A 5 -21.25 39.81 45.59
N ALA A 6 -22.39 40.48 45.80
CA ALA A 6 -23.57 39.85 46.41
C ALA A 6 -24.14 38.71 45.55
N VAL A 7 -24.23 38.91 44.24
CA VAL A 7 -24.70 37.87 43.30
C VAL A 7 -23.74 36.68 43.26
N LEU A 8 -22.43 36.92 43.16
CA LEU A 8 -21.42 35.85 43.16
C LEU A 8 -21.41 35.09 44.49
N SER A 9 -21.57 35.78 45.62
CA SER A 9 -21.62 35.14 46.94
C SER A 9 -22.88 34.30 47.11
N ALA A 10 -24.04 34.78 46.64
CA ALA A 10 -25.29 34.01 46.67
C ALA A 10 -25.22 32.76 45.79
N ALA A 11 -24.65 32.88 44.59
CA ALA A 11 -24.43 31.74 43.69
C ALA A 11 -23.47 30.71 44.31
N TYR A 12 -22.38 31.17 44.93
CA TYR A 12 -21.43 30.29 45.60
C TYR A 12 -22.07 29.55 46.78
N ARG A 13 -22.82 30.25 47.64
CA ARG A 13 -23.55 29.63 48.75
C ARG A 13 -24.57 28.61 48.27
N PHE A 14 -25.33 28.94 47.23
CA PHE A 14 -26.29 28.01 46.64
C PHE A 14 -25.62 26.72 46.15
N VAL A 15 -24.47 26.82 45.47
CA VAL A 15 -23.71 25.65 45.00
C VAL A 15 -23.17 24.81 46.17
N VAL A 16 -22.66 25.46 47.22
CA VAL A 16 -22.12 24.76 48.40
C VAL A 16 -23.24 24.07 49.19
N GLU A 17 -24.38 24.74 49.41
CA GLU A 17 -25.52 24.22 50.16
C GLU A 17 -26.24 23.07 49.42
N ASN A 18 -26.25 23.11 48.08
CA ASN A 18 -26.93 22.11 47.25
C ASN A 18 -25.97 21.15 46.54
N LEU A 19 -24.70 21.09 46.95
CA LEU A 19 -23.65 20.33 46.26
C LEU A 19 -24.03 18.86 46.08
N ALA A 20 -24.58 18.22 47.11
CA ALA A 20 -25.00 16.82 47.06
C ALA A 20 -26.12 16.58 46.03
N ALA A 21 -27.10 17.49 45.95
CA ALA A 21 -28.20 17.40 44.99
C ALA A 21 -27.70 17.64 43.55
N ILE A 22 -26.82 18.62 43.36
CA ILE A 22 -26.21 18.92 42.05
C ILE A 22 -25.40 17.72 41.54
N VAL A 23 -24.56 17.13 42.40
CA VAL A 23 -23.78 15.94 42.06
C VAL A 23 -24.69 14.76 41.71
N ALA A 24 -25.77 14.53 42.48
CA ALA A 24 -26.74 13.47 42.19
C ALA A 24 -27.44 13.66 40.84
N VAL A 25 -27.85 14.88 40.49
CA VAL A 25 -28.48 15.17 39.19
C VAL A 25 -27.49 14.98 38.04
N CYS A 26 -26.25 15.44 38.19
CA CYS A 26 -25.21 15.28 37.17
C CYS A 26 -24.85 13.81 36.95
N THR A 27 -24.74 12.99 38.02
CA THR A 27 -24.41 11.57 37.89
C THR A 27 -25.54 10.78 37.23
N VAL A 28 -26.80 11.02 37.61
CA VAL A 28 -27.96 10.37 36.99
C VAL A 28 -28.07 10.77 35.52
N SER A 29 -27.93 12.06 35.20
CA SER A 29 -27.96 12.54 33.81
C SER A 29 -26.84 11.94 32.96
N GLY A 30 -25.63 11.87 33.52
CA GLY A 30 -24.49 11.22 32.86
C GLY A 30 -24.71 9.74 32.60
N LEU A 31 -25.32 9.01 33.55
CA LEU A 31 -25.63 7.59 33.40
C LEU A 31 -26.69 7.36 32.31
N VAL A 32 -27.73 8.19 32.25
CA VAL A 32 -28.77 8.12 31.21
C VAL A 32 -28.17 8.36 29.82
N LEU A 33 -27.31 9.38 29.68
CA LEU A 33 -26.62 9.65 28.42
C LEU A 33 -25.69 8.51 28.01
N LEU A 34 -24.97 7.91 28.98
CA LEU A 34 -24.09 6.77 28.71
C LEU A 34 -24.89 5.54 28.25
N ILE A 35 -26.01 5.23 28.91
CA ILE A 35 -26.89 4.12 28.51
C ILE A 35 -27.47 4.36 27.12
N GLY A 36 -27.90 5.59 26.82
CA GLY A 36 -28.38 5.98 25.49
C GLY A 36 -27.29 5.82 24.41
N TYR A 37 -26.06 6.25 24.70
CA TYR A 37 -24.92 6.10 23.80
C TYR A 37 -24.56 4.63 23.55
N LEU A 38 -24.51 3.80 24.61
CA LEU A 38 -24.22 2.38 24.48
C LEU A 38 -25.32 1.64 23.71
N SER A 39 -26.58 2.00 23.91
CA SER A 39 -27.73 1.44 23.18
C SER A 39 -27.72 1.83 21.70
N ALA A 40 -27.39 3.09 21.39
CA ALA A 40 -27.23 3.55 20.01
C ALA A 40 -26.05 2.86 19.30
N LYS A 41 -24.94 2.63 20.02
CA LYS A 41 -23.77 1.91 19.50
C LYS A 41 -24.06 0.42 19.28
N ALA A 42 -24.87 -0.21 20.13
CA ALA A 42 -25.31 -1.59 19.97
C ALA A 42 -26.24 -1.73 18.75
N LYS A 43 -27.23 -0.84 18.60
CA LYS A 43 -28.12 -0.81 17.43
C LYS A 43 -27.36 -0.58 16.12
N LYS A 44 -26.37 0.33 16.13
CA LYS A 44 -25.47 0.57 14.98
C LYS A 44 -24.58 -0.64 14.68
N ARG A 45 -24.32 -1.52 15.66
CA ARG A 45 -23.58 -2.77 15.45
C ARG A 45 -24.44 -3.86 14.79
N ASP A 46 -25.74 -3.86 15.04
CA ASP A 46 -26.69 -4.81 14.43
C ASP A 46 -27.14 -4.37 13.03
N GLU A 47 -27.18 -3.06 12.74
CA GLU A 47 -27.44 -2.53 11.40
C GLU A 47 -26.22 -2.64 10.44
N ILE A 48 -25.00 -2.85 10.97
CA ILE A 48 -23.78 -3.09 10.17
C ILE A 48 -23.57 -4.61 10.02
N ALA A 49 -24.50 -5.27 9.33
CA ALA A 49 -24.19 -6.46 8.54
C ALA A 49 -23.84 -5.95 7.12
N PRO A 50 -22.60 -6.06 6.62
CA PRO A 50 -22.18 -5.21 5.51
C PRO A 50 -22.63 -5.77 4.17
N SER A 51 -23.47 -4.98 3.48
CA SER A 51 -23.32 -4.75 2.05
C SER A 51 -21.94 -4.14 1.82
N ARG A 52 -21.00 -4.93 1.27
CA ARG A 52 -19.59 -4.58 1.10
C ARG A 52 -19.42 -3.58 -0.06
N SER A 53 -19.19 -2.31 0.28
CA SER A 53 -18.45 -1.37 -0.58
C SER A 53 -16.96 -1.50 -0.24
N GLY A 54 -16.14 -1.78 -1.25
CA GLY A 54 -14.72 -2.07 -1.11
C GLY A 54 -13.90 -0.86 -0.67
N VAL A 55 -13.39 -0.90 0.56
CA VAL A 55 -12.19 -0.18 0.98
C VAL A 55 -11.30 -1.23 1.66
N GLN A 56 -10.14 -1.48 1.07
CA GLN A 56 -9.16 -2.41 1.61
C GLN A 56 -8.45 -1.73 2.80
N PRO A 57 -8.28 -2.40 3.95
CA PRO A 57 -7.75 -1.76 5.16
C PRO A 57 -6.27 -1.34 5.02
N THR A 58 -5.91 -0.23 5.68
CA THR A 58 -4.56 0.33 5.84
C THR A 58 -3.59 -0.70 6.44
N PRO A 59 -2.31 -0.77 5.98
CA PRO A 59 -1.36 -1.76 6.47
C PRO A 59 -0.99 -1.51 7.94
N PRO A 60 -0.80 -2.57 8.76
CA PRO A 60 -0.04 -2.45 9.99
C PRO A 60 1.43 -2.09 9.65
N PRO A 61 2.20 -1.54 10.61
CA PRO A 61 3.64 -1.31 10.43
C PRO A 61 4.32 -2.59 9.93
N LEU A 62 5.46 -2.45 9.23
CA LEU A 62 6.28 -3.57 8.74
C LEU A 62 6.67 -4.49 9.92
N VAL A 63 5.80 -5.45 10.23
CA VAL A 63 6.10 -6.57 11.10
C VAL A 63 6.75 -7.59 10.19
N GLU A 64 8.02 -7.91 10.45
CA GLU A 64 8.67 -9.06 9.85
C GLU A 64 7.75 -10.27 9.99
N PRO A 65 7.48 -11.03 8.91
CA PRO A 65 6.58 -12.17 8.99
C PRO A 65 7.11 -13.13 10.06
N ARG A 66 6.36 -13.21 11.16
CA ARG A 66 6.58 -14.18 12.23
C ARG A 66 6.53 -15.56 11.57
N THR A 67 7.66 -16.26 11.60
CA THR A 67 7.85 -17.59 11.01
C THR A 67 6.89 -18.59 11.67
N ALA A 68 5.67 -18.66 11.17
CA ALA A 68 4.82 -19.83 11.35
C ALA A 68 5.36 -20.87 10.35
N ALA A 69 6.01 -21.91 10.88
CA ALA A 69 6.45 -23.03 10.07
C ALA A 69 5.23 -23.60 9.30
N PRO A 70 5.26 -23.69 7.97
CA PRO A 70 4.20 -24.38 7.25
C PRO A 70 4.25 -25.86 7.63
N GLU A 71 3.12 -26.39 8.05
CA GLU A 71 2.90 -27.82 8.23
C GLU A 71 3.18 -28.50 6.88
N ARG A 72 4.33 -29.18 6.77
CA ARG A 72 4.79 -29.84 5.54
C ARG A 72 3.89 -31.03 5.24
N ILE A 73 2.90 -30.84 4.38
CA ILE A 73 2.42 -31.93 3.54
C ILE A 73 3.51 -32.13 2.48
N ALA A 74 4.38 -33.14 2.67
CA ALA A 74 5.42 -33.47 1.71
C ALA A 74 4.79 -33.91 0.38
N PRO A 75 5.04 -33.22 -0.75
CA PRO A 75 4.63 -33.75 -2.04
C PRO A 75 5.54 -34.92 -2.42
N ALA A 76 4.93 -36.00 -2.92
CA ALA A 76 5.64 -37.10 -3.55
C ALA A 76 6.58 -36.53 -4.64
N TYR A 77 7.88 -36.80 -4.51
CA TYR A 77 8.92 -36.31 -5.41
C TYR A 77 8.73 -36.92 -6.79
N ARG A 78 7.92 -36.29 -7.65
CA ARG A 78 8.01 -36.50 -9.10
C ARG A 78 9.36 -35.92 -9.51
N ARG A 79 10.23 -36.76 -10.08
CA ARG A 79 11.44 -36.32 -10.80
C ARG A 79 11.01 -35.44 -11.98
N GLY A 80 10.78 -34.16 -11.71
CA GLY A 80 10.44 -33.14 -12.69
C GLY A 80 11.70 -32.51 -13.26
N ARG A 81 11.68 -32.19 -14.55
CA ARG A 81 12.63 -31.30 -15.20
C ARG A 81 12.74 -30.00 -14.38
N ALA A 82 13.95 -29.47 -14.22
CA ALA A 82 14.17 -28.17 -13.58
C ALA A 82 13.30 -27.09 -14.27
N PRO A 83 12.67 -26.17 -13.51
CA PRO A 83 11.81 -25.15 -14.07
C PRO A 83 12.58 -24.24 -15.04
N ALA A 84 11.94 -23.85 -16.14
CA ALA A 84 12.57 -22.94 -17.09
C ALA A 84 12.69 -21.52 -16.49
N LEU A 85 13.90 -20.96 -16.53
CA LEU A 85 14.16 -19.60 -16.08
C LEU A 85 13.35 -18.59 -16.91
N ALA A 86 12.78 -17.62 -16.22
CA ALA A 86 12.03 -16.54 -16.83
C ALA A 86 12.97 -15.54 -17.50
N ARG A 87 12.53 -15.01 -18.64
CA ARG A 87 13.19 -13.91 -19.34
C ARG A 87 12.43 -12.62 -19.12
N TRP A 88 13.16 -11.51 -19.12
CA TRP A 88 12.56 -10.19 -19.22
C TRP A 88 11.95 -9.98 -20.62
N VAL A 89 10.73 -9.47 -20.67
CA VAL A 89 10.07 -8.97 -21.88
C VAL A 89 10.24 -7.45 -21.89
N PRO A 90 11.13 -6.88 -22.72
CA PRO A 90 11.40 -5.45 -22.76
C PRO A 90 10.19 -4.64 -23.22
N ALA A 91 10.24 -3.33 -22.99
CA ALA A 91 9.23 -2.40 -23.45
C ALA A 91 8.96 -2.54 -24.96
N GLY A 92 7.68 -2.63 -25.33
CA GLY A 92 7.26 -2.71 -26.74
C GLY A 92 7.40 -4.09 -27.39
N GLU A 93 8.01 -5.07 -26.72
CA GLU A 93 7.97 -6.46 -27.20
C GLU A 93 6.58 -7.04 -26.96
N SER A 94 5.96 -7.54 -28.03
CA SER A 94 4.65 -8.18 -28.00
C SER A 94 4.77 -9.68 -27.80
N VAL A 95 4.08 -10.22 -26.80
CA VAL A 95 4.02 -11.66 -26.53
C VAL A 95 2.58 -12.11 -26.29
N THR A 96 2.27 -13.34 -26.68
CA THR A 96 0.94 -13.94 -26.46
C THR A 96 1.04 -15.01 -25.37
N VAL A 97 0.25 -14.86 -24.30
CA VAL A 97 0.17 -15.79 -23.17
C VAL A 97 -1.25 -16.32 -23.10
N GLN A 98 -1.44 -17.63 -23.26
CA GLN A 98 -2.75 -18.30 -23.20
C GLN A 98 -3.84 -17.61 -24.06
N GLY A 99 -3.47 -17.14 -25.25
CA GLY A 99 -4.38 -16.47 -26.20
C GLY A 99 -4.56 -14.97 -25.99
N ILE A 100 -3.90 -14.36 -25.00
CA ILE A 100 -3.96 -12.93 -24.71
C ILE A 100 -2.66 -12.27 -25.16
N THR A 101 -2.75 -11.25 -26.01
CA THR A 101 -1.59 -10.51 -26.52
C THR A 101 -1.28 -9.32 -25.62
N ILE A 102 -0.04 -9.26 -25.12
CA ILE A 102 0.50 -8.18 -24.31
C ILE A 102 1.56 -7.47 -25.14
N ALA A 103 1.26 -6.25 -25.59
CA ALA A 103 2.15 -5.46 -26.46
C ALA A 103 3.08 -4.51 -25.70
N ALA A 104 2.77 -4.20 -24.44
CA ALA A 104 3.48 -3.17 -23.69
C ALA A 104 4.78 -3.67 -23.01
N GLY A 105 5.01 -4.98 -22.95
CA GLY A 105 6.13 -5.60 -22.25
C GLY A 105 6.25 -5.19 -20.77
N ARG A 106 7.49 -5.14 -20.29
CA ARG A 106 7.92 -4.78 -18.92
C ARG A 106 7.60 -5.81 -17.84
N PHE A 107 7.77 -7.09 -18.13
CA PHE A 107 7.50 -8.16 -17.16
C PHE A 107 8.37 -9.39 -17.42
N TYR A 108 8.40 -10.32 -16.46
CA TYR A 108 9.10 -11.59 -16.61
C TYR A 108 8.16 -12.69 -17.12
N LEU A 109 8.59 -13.42 -18.15
CA LEU A 109 7.86 -14.53 -18.78
C LEU A 109 8.66 -15.83 -18.63
N GLY A 110 8.09 -16.85 -17.98
CA GLY A 110 8.72 -18.16 -17.77
C GLY A 110 8.17 -18.87 -16.55
N GLU A 111 8.91 -19.80 -15.93
CA GLU A 111 8.39 -20.52 -14.75
C GLU A 111 8.82 -19.87 -13.44
N THR A 112 10.09 -19.47 -13.36
CA THR A 112 10.69 -18.92 -12.14
C THR A 112 11.89 -18.04 -12.46
N LEU A 113 12.23 -17.12 -11.57
CA LEU A 113 13.53 -16.46 -11.49
C LEU A 113 14.38 -17.15 -10.41
N SER A 114 15.69 -16.94 -10.46
CA SER A 114 16.59 -17.41 -9.41
C SER A 114 17.37 -16.25 -8.82
N TRP A 115 17.32 -16.11 -7.50
CA TRP A 115 18.08 -15.11 -6.77
C TRP A 115 18.58 -15.72 -5.46
N GLU A 116 19.90 -15.65 -5.22
CA GLU A 116 20.56 -16.21 -4.03
C GLU A 116 20.18 -17.68 -3.72
N GLY A 117 20.00 -18.48 -4.77
CA GLY A 117 19.61 -19.89 -4.65
C GLY A 117 18.14 -20.13 -4.28
N GLN A 118 17.33 -19.07 -4.16
CA GLN A 118 15.89 -19.16 -4.01
C GLN A 118 15.20 -19.00 -5.37
N GLU A 119 14.15 -19.80 -5.57
CA GLU A 119 13.25 -19.66 -6.72
C GLU A 119 12.19 -18.59 -6.42
N ILE A 120 11.97 -17.71 -7.40
CA ILE A 120 10.97 -16.64 -7.29
C ILE A 120 9.97 -16.76 -8.43
N ASN A 121 8.70 -16.98 -8.10
CA ASN A 121 7.61 -17.12 -9.06
C ASN A 121 6.44 -16.15 -8.83
N SER A 122 6.48 -15.34 -7.76
CA SER A 122 5.36 -14.49 -7.34
C SER A 122 4.96 -13.41 -8.35
N TYR A 123 5.86 -12.96 -9.20
CA TYR A 123 5.61 -11.93 -10.22
C TYR A 123 6.12 -12.35 -11.60
N VAL A 124 6.31 -13.65 -11.79
CA VAL A 124 6.64 -14.24 -13.08
C VAL A 124 5.35 -14.67 -13.75
N VAL A 125 5.10 -14.16 -14.96
CA VAL A 125 3.99 -14.60 -15.78
C VAL A 125 4.32 -16.00 -16.30
N ASN A 126 3.75 -17.00 -15.63
CA ASN A 126 3.95 -18.39 -15.99
C ASN A 126 2.88 -18.90 -16.97
N PRO A 127 3.24 -19.20 -18.23
CA PRO A 127 2.28 -19.66 -19.24
C PRO A 127 1.72 -21.06 -18.95
N LYS A 128 2.35 -21.84 -18.06
CA LYS A 128 1.87 -23.18 -17.65
C LYS A 128 0.79 -23.13 -16.55
N LEU A 129 0.66 -22.01 -15.84
CA LEU A 129 -0.38 -21.85 -14.83
C LEU A 129 -1.67 -21.38 -15.47
N SER A 130 -2.73 -22.19 -15.41
CA SER A 130 -3.98 -21.91 -16.10
C SER A 130 -4.55 -20.53 -15.74
N ALA A 131 -4.94 -19.80 -16.79
CA ALA A 131 -5.76 -18.60 -16.76
C ALA A 131 -7.08 -18.83 -17.54
N GLN A 132 -7.46 -20.10 -17.75
CA GLN A 132 -8.68 -20.46 -18.46
C GLN A 132 -9.90 -20.28 -17.55
N THR A 133 -10.69 -19.26 -17.83
CA THR A 133 -11.99 -19.02 -17.20
C THR A 133 -12.85 -18.16 -18.12
N SER A 134 -14.18 -18.24 -17.95
CA SER A 134 -15.15 -17.32 -18.56
C SER A 134 -15.50 -16.13 -17.65
N ARG A 135 -15.05 -16.15 -16.39
CA ARG A 135 -15.32 -15.10 -15.40
C ARG A 135 -13.99 -14.65 -14.77
N PRO A 136 -13.30 -13.67 -15.37
CA PRO A 136 -12.09 -13.07 -14.78
C PRO A 136 -12.41 -12.37 -13.46
N ASP A 137 -11.52 -12.46 -12.48
CA ASP A 137 -11.63 -11.72 -11.21
C ASP A 137 -11.05 -10.31 -11.37
N ALA A 138 -11.74 -9.46 -12.14
CA ALA A 138 -11.26 -8.11 -12.44
C ALA A 138 -11.13 -7.24 -11.18
N ALA A 139 -12.05 -7.40 -10.22
CA ALA A 139 -12.00 -6.69 -8.94
C ALA A 139 -10.83 -7.14 -8.06
N GLY A 140 -10.30 -8.35 -8.26
CA GLY A 140 -9.22 -8.93 -7.47
C GLY A 140 -9.68 -9.38 -6.08
N ASP A 141 -10.96 -9.71 -5.92
CA ASP A 141 -11.54 -10.08 -4.62
C ASP A 141 -10.94 -11.37 -4.04
N SER A 142 -10.43 -12.24 -4.92
CA SER A 142 -9.73 -13.48 -4.51
C SER A 142 -8.25 -13.26 -4.19
N MET A 143 -7.70 -12.08 -4.45
CA MET A 143 -6.28 -11.79 -4.27
C MET A 143 -5.98 -11.43 -2.80
N PRO A 144 -4.93 -12.01 -2.20
CA PRO A 144 -4.48 -11.57 -0.88
C PRO A 144 -3.82 -10.19 -0.98
N TYR A 145 -3.58 -9.54 0.17
CA TYR A 145 -2.94 -8.23 0.22
C TYR A 145 -1.55 -8.19 -0.44
N TRP A 146 -0.78 -9.29 -0.32
CA TRP A 146 0.49 -9.52 -1.01
C TRP A 146 0.30 -10.58 -2.10
N PRO A 147 -0.23 -10.21 -3.28
CA PRO A 147 -0.58 -11.19 -4.30
C PRO A 147 0.64 -11.80 -4.98
N SER A 148 0.51 -13.06 -5.37
CA SER A 148 1.49 -13.83 -6.13
C SER A 148 0.81 -14.38 -7.38
N TYR A 149 1.34 -14.11 -8.57
CA TYR A 149 0.86 -14.69 -9.84
C TYR A 149 0.80 -16.23 -9.76
N ALA A 150 1.77 -16.84 -9.09
CA ALA A 150 1.82 -18.28 -8.91
C ALA A 150 0.65 -18.81 -8.08
N ASP A 151 0.25 -18.09 -7.03
CA ASP A 151 -0.70 -18.59 -6.03
C ASP A 151 -2.15 -18.10 -6.21
N VAL A 152 -2.36 -17.03 -6.98
CA VAL A 152 -3.71 -16.51 -7.24
C VAL A 152 -4.54 -17.48 -8.11
N THR A 153 -5.86 -17.34 -8.04
CA THR A 153 -6.79 -18.19 -8.78
C THR A 153 -6.61 -18.05 -10.30
N PRO A 154 -7.01 -19.06 -11.12
CA PRO A 154 -7.05 -18.92 -12.57
C PRO A 154 -7.86 -17.70 -13.05
N ALA A 155 -8.90 -17.31 -12.30
CA ALA A 155 -9.69 -16.12 -12.59
C ALA A 155 -8.93 -14.81 -12.39
N ALA A 156 -8.14 -14.71 -11.31
CA ALA A 156 -7.27 -13.57 -11.07
C ALA A 156 -6.08 -13.53 -12.06
N ARG A 157 -5.50 -14.69 -12.44
CA ARG A 157 -4.48 -14.73 -13.51
C ARG A 157 -5.06 -14.24 -14.84
N ARG A 158 -6.30 -14.65 -15.16
CA ARG A 158 -6.98 -14.18 -16.36
C ARG A 158 -7.17 -12.67 -16.36
N ALA A 159 -7.70 -12.13 -15.27
CA ALA A 159 -7.89 -10.70 -15.10
C ALA A 159 -6.55 -9.92 -15.16
N PHE A 160 -5.49 -10.45 -14.55
CA PHE A 160 -4.14 -9.89 -14.67
C PHE A 160 -3.69 -9.79 -16.14
N LEU A 161 -3.82 -10.87 -16.91
CA LEU A 161 -3.43 -10.90 -18.32
C LEU A 161 -4.29 -9.97 -19.17
N ASP A 162 -5.61 -9.94 -18.94
CA ASP A 162 -6.53 -9.03 -19.61
C ASP A 162 -6.14 -7.56 -19.33
N TRP A 163 -5.89 -7.20 -18.06
CA TRP A 163 -5.41 -5.88 -17.67
C TRP A 163 -4.07 -5.51 -18.34
N MET A 164 -3.11 -6.43 -18.36
CA MET A 164 -1.83 -6.26 -19.05
C MET A 164 -1.99 -6.00 -20.55
N SER A 165 -2.98 -6.65 -21.20
CA SER A 165 -3.28 -6.47 -22.62
C SER A 165 -3.80 -5.08 -22.98
N THR A 166 -4.44 -4.38 -22.02
CA THR A 166 -4.87 -2.97 -22.20
C THR A 166 -3.71 -1.96 -22.20
N GLY A 167 -2.47 -2.45 -22.03
CA GLY A 167 -1.33 -1.61 -21.75
C GLY A 167 -1.37 -1.03 -20.34
N ARG A 168 -2.06 -1.71 -19.40
CA ARG A 168 -2.21 -1.30 -17.99
C ARG A 168 -2.85 0.09 -17.88
N ARG A 169 -3.91 0.30 -18.65
CA ARG A 169 -4.66 1.58 -18.73
C ARG A 169 -6.07 1.47 -18.20
N ASP A 170 -6.59 0.27 -17.99
CA ASP A 170 -7.92 0.11 -17.43
C ASP A 170 -7.86 0.14 -15.90
N ASP A 171 -8.42 1.20 -15.32
CA ASP A 171 -8.41 1.42 -13.86
C ASP A 171 -9.58 0.70 -13.17
N SER A 172 -10.46 0.02 -13.91
CA SER A 172 -11.52 -0.81 -13.31
C SER A 172 -10.98 -2.08 -12.64
N TYR A 173 -9.71 -2.42 -12.89
CA TYR A 173 -9.07 -3.60 -12.31
C TYR A 173 -8.51 -3.31 -10.92
N GLY A 174 -8.78 -4.25 -10.00
CA GLY A 174 -8.33 -4.17 -8.61
C GLY A 174 -6.83 -3.98 -8.46
N ILE A 175 -6.42 -3.25 -7.42
CA ILE A 175 -5.02 -2.84 -7.21
C ILE A 175 -4.06 -4.03 -7.09
N GLY A 176 -4.53 -5.20 -6.64
CA GLY A 176 -3.71 -6.41 -6.54
C GLY A 176 -3.02 -6.78 -7.85
N HIS A 177 -3.68 -6.57 -9.00
CA HIS A 177 -3.09 -6.81 -10.32
C HIS A 177 -1.92 -5.86 -10.61
N VAL A 178 -2.04 -4.59 -10.19
CA VAL A 178 -0.96 -3.59 -10.33
C VAL A 178 0.25 -3.99 -9.49
N PHE A 179 0.02 -4.48 -8.26
CA PHE A 179 1.08 -4.92 -7.37
C PHE A 179 1.87 -6.11 -7.94
N VAL A 180 1.20 -7.13 -8.50
CA VAL A 180 1.90 -8.25 -9.15
C VAL A 180 2.84 -7.77 -10.26
N PHE A 181 2.41 -6.80 -11.07
CA PHE A 181 3.25 -6.20 -12.11
C PHE A 181 4.39 -5.36 -11.52
N PHE A 182 4.07 -4.54 -10.52
CA PHE A 182 5.00 -3.64 -9.85
C PHE A 182 6.19 -4.39 -9.21
N TYR A 183 5.96 -5.56 -8.60
CA TYR A 183 7.04 -6.38 -8.04
C TYR A 183 8.06 -6.82 -9.09
N GLY A 184 7.62 -7.03 -10.33
CA GLY A 184 8.53 -7.31 -11.46
C GLY A 184 9.43 -6.12 -11.79
N LEU A 185 8.92 -4.89 -11.72
CA LEU A 185 9.72 -3.68 -11.92
C LEU A 185 10.74 -3.48 -10.78
N GLU A 186 10.33 -3.75 -9.54
CA GLU A 186 11.22 -3.75 -8.37
C GLU A 186 12.35 -4.75 -8.52
N HIS A 187 12.05 -5.99 -8.90
CA HIS A 187 13.07 -7.00 -9.17
C HIS A 187 14.03 -6.53 -10.26
N ARG A 188 13.49 -6.01 -11.38
CA ARG A 188 14.31 -5.59 -12.50
C ARG A 188 15.31 -4.50 -12.12
N LEU A 189 14.89 -3.56 -11.28
CA LEU A 189 15.73 -2.43 -10.95
C LEU A 189 16.67 -2.70 -9.77
N PHE A 190 16.20 -3.38 -8.73
CA PHE A 190 16.94 -3.50 -7.47
C PHE A 190 17.61 -4.86 -7.26
N VAL A 191 17.08 -5.92 -7.87
CA VAL A 191 17.63 -7.28 -7.76
C VAL A 191 18.54 -7.57 -8.95
N ASP A 192 18.03 -7.43 -10.17
CA ASP A 192 18.82 -7.54 -11.41
C ASP A 192 19.83 -6.39 -11.54
N ARG A 193 19.61 -5.28 -10.82
CA ARG A 193 20.43 -4.04 -10.87
C ARG A 193 20.56 -3.47 -12.28
N ASP A 194 19.51 -3.59 -13.10
CA ASP A 194 19.49 -3.03 -14.45
C ASP A 194 19.17 -1.53 -14.42
N VAL A 195 20.20 -0.74 -14.09
CA VAL A 195 20.11 0.72 -14.03
C VAL A 195 19.75 1.32 -15.39
N ALA A 196 20.07 0.66 -16.50
CA ALA A 196 19.72 1.14 -17.84
C ALA A 196 18.20 1.14 -18.08
N SER A 197 17.45 0.26 -17.39
CA SER A 197 15.98 0.24 -17.42
C SER A 197 15.34 1.31 -16.54
N ALA A 198 16.09 2.02 -15.70
CA ALA A 198 15.54 2.97 -14.73
C ALA A 198 14.65 4.07 -15.34
N PRO A 199 15.02 4.77 -16.43
CA PRO A 199 14.14 5.80 -17.02
C PRO A 199 12.77 5.24 -17.39
N ASP A 200 12.75 4.05 -17.99
CA ASP A 200 11.55 3.39 -18.49
C ASP A 200 10.67 2.86 -17.35
N CYS A 201 11.27 2.28 -16.31
CA CYS A 201 10.57 1.84 -15.12
C CYS A 201 9.99 3.02 -14.32
N ILE A 202 10.77 4.11 -14.15
CA ILE A 202 10.31 5.33 -13.48
C ILE A 202 9.10 5.90 -14.21
N ALA A 203 9.18 6.08 -15.52
CA ALA A 203 8.09 6.62 -16.33
C ALA A 203 6.80 5.77 -16.20
N GLU A 204 6.94 4.44 -16.19
CA GLU A 204 5.79 3.56 -16.04
C GLU A 204 5.18 3.61 -14.63
N VAL A 205 6.01 3.66 -13.58
CA VAL A 205 5.50 3.78 -12.20
C VAL A 205 4.87 5.15 -11.96
N GLU A 206 5.44 6.24 -12.47
CA GLU A 206 4.84 7.57 -12.41
C GLU A 206 3.49 7.62 -13.15
N ARG A 207 3.40 6.99 -14.32
CA ARG A 207 2.14 6.86 -15.04
C ARG A 207 1.09 6.09 -14.23
N LEU A 208 1.48 4.98 -13.59
CA LEU A 208 0.59 4.22 -12.73
C LEU A 208 0.16 5.03 -11.50
N LEU A 209 1.07 5.76 -10.85
CA LEU A 209 0.77 6.65 -9.72
C LEU A 209 -0.26 7.71 -10.09
N ALA A 210 -0.15 8.31 -11.28
CA ALA A 210 -1.10 9.32 -11.74
C ALA A 210 -2.52 8.76 -11.98
N ARG A 211 -2.63 7.47 -12.30
CA ARG A 211 -3.93 6.80 -12.53
C ARG A 211 -4.51 6.20 -11.27
N ARG A 212 -3.66 5.62 -10.44
CA ARG A 212 -4.04 4.85 -9.24
C ARG A 212 -4.06 5.72 -7.99
N VAL A 213 -4.77 6.85 -8.08
CA VAL A 213 -5.00 7.75 -6.93
C VAL A 213 -5.96 7.15 -5.90
N ASP A 214 -6.68 6.09 -6.28
CA ASP A 214 -7.60 5.31 -5.46
C ASP A 214 -6.90 4.46 -4.39
N SER A 215 -5.59 4.23 -4.51
CA SER A 215 -4.83 3.35 -3.61
C SER A 215 -3.72 4.09 -2.87
N GLU A 216 -3.99 4.47 -1.61
CA GLU A 216 -3.00 5.09 -0.73
C GLU A 216 -1.74 4.22 -0.54
N SER A 217 -1.91 2.89 -0.46
CA SER A 217 -0.78 1.97 -0.33
C SER A 217 0.13 2.04 -1.56
N PHE A 218 -0.45 1.96 -2.77
CA PHE A 218 0.32 2.06 -4.00
C PHE A 218 0.96 3.44 -4.17
N GLN A 219 0.28 4.52 -3.77
CA GLN A 219 0.89 5.86 -3.72
C GLN A 219 2.15 5.87 -2.85
N GLY A 220 2.12 5.23 -1.69
CA GLY A 220 3.27 5.10 -0.81
C GLY A 220 4.43 4.31 -1.43
N TYR A 221 4.17 3.07 -1.87
CA TYR A 221 5.20 2.19 -2.44
C TYR A 221 5.77 2.74 -3.75
N GLY A 222 4.91 3.20 -4.66
CA GLY A 222 5.33 3.72 -5.96
C GLY A 222 6.19 4.99 -5.85
N ARG A 223 5.86 5.92 -4.94
CA ARG A 223 6.70 7.12 -4.73
C ARG A 223 8.08 6.75 -4.19
N ARG A 224 8.16 5.83 -3.21
CA ARG A 224 9.44 5.33 -2.70
C ARG A 224 10.24 4.63 -3.79
N PHE A 225 9.59 3.84 -4.64
CA PHE A 225 10.23 3.23 -5.80
C PHE A 225 10.87 4.31 -6.69
N VAL A 226 10.13 5.34 -7.07
CA VAL A 226 10.63 6.40 -7.96
C VAL A 226 11.83 7.12 -7.33
N ASP A 227 11.76 7.45 -6.04
CA ASP A 227 12.87 8.09 -5.33
C ASP A 227 14.13 7.20 -5.32
N MET A 228 13.97 5.91 -4.97
CA MET A 228 15.08 4.97 -4.93
C MET A 228 15.65 4.67 -6.33
N ALA A 229 14.78 4.59 -7.34
CA ALA A 229 15.13 4.37 -8.73
C ALA A 229 15.98 5.52 -9.28
N ARG A 230 15.55 6.77 -9.03
CA ARG A 230 16.32 7.96 -9.42
C ARG A 230 17.69 7.98 -8.75
N CYS A 231 17.75 7.69 -7.45
CA CYS A 231 19.03 7.57 -6.74
C CYS A 231 19.96 6.52 -7.35
N ALA A 232 19.45 5.30 -7.60
CA ALA A 232 20.23 4.21 -8.17
C ALA A 232 20.76 4.55 -9.58
N ALA A 233 19.99 5.33 -10.35
CA ALA A 233 20.36 5.77 -11.69
C ALA A 233 21.18 7.07 -11.74
N GLY A 234 21.56 7.64 -10.60
CA GLY A 234 22.25 8.92 -10.55
C GLY A 234 21.42 10.09 -11.09
N MET A 235 20.10 9.93 -11.16
CA MET A 235 19.18 10.97 -11.60
C MET A 235 18.88 11.93 -10.44
N PRO A 236 18.72 13.23 -10.71
CA PRO A 236 18.34 14.19 -9.69
C PRO A 236 16.99 13.82 -9.05
N LEU A 237 16.94 13.90 -7.72
CA LEU A 237 15.67 13.96 -6.99
C LEU A 237 15.17 15.41 -6.95
N ALA A 238 13.85 15.56 -6.90
CA ALA A 238 13.25 16.85 -6.59
C ALA A 238 13.75 17.33 -5.23
N VAL A 239 14.08 18.63 -5.15
CA VAL A 239 14.42 19.25 -3.88
C VAL A 239 13.13 19.28 -3.04
N PRO A 240 13.12 18.66 -1.85
CA PRO A 240 11.95 18.64 -1.00
C PRO A 240 11.54 20.08 -0.67
N GLN A 241 10.23 20.34 -0.73
CA GLN A 241 9.65 21.64 -0.39
C GLN A 241 8.81 21.49 0.89
N PRO A 242 8.81 22.49 1.77
CA PRO A 242 7.89 22.50 2.90
C PRO A 242 6.44 22.40 2.40
N SER A 243 5.65 21.56 3.06
CA SER A 243 4.22 21.43 2.79
C SER A 243 3.42 21.79 4.05
N ALA A 244 2.30 22.49 3.86
CA ALA A 244 1.34 22.71 4.94
C ALA A 244 0.61 21.41 5.32
N GLU A 245 0.59 20.42 4.42
CA GLU A 245 0.02 19.10 4.67
C GLU A 245 0.99 18.26 5.49
N ARG A 246 0.53 17.79 6.65
CA ARG A 246 1.29 16.87 7.48
C ARG A 246 1.28 15.49 6.84
N SER A 247 2.43 15.06 6.33
CA SER A 247 2.64 13.65 6.01
C SER A 247 2.99 12.90 7.28
N HIS A 248 2.05 12.08 7.79
CA HIS A 248 2.29 11.18 8.91
C HIS A 248 3.10 9.96 8.44
N SER A 249 4.42 10.12 8.35
CA SER A 249 5.35 9.01 8.14
C SER A 249 6.22 8.85 9.38
N LEU A 250 6.35 7.63 9.88
CA LEU A 250 7.29 7.29 10.96
C LEU A 250 8.77 7.48 10.53
N GLU A 251 8.99 7.57 9.22
CA GLU A 251 10.29 7.66 8.61
C GLU A 251 10.43 8.94 7.78
N ILE A 252 11.55 9.64 7.92
CA ILE A 252 11.92 10.76 7.04
C ILE A 252 11.99 10.25 5.60
N ASN A 253 11.39 10.94 4.63
CA ASN A 253 11.43 10.48 3.23
C ASN A 253 12.87 10.55 2.65
N ILE A 254 13.15 9.76 1.61
CA ILE A 254 14.49 9.69 1.00
C ILE A 254 14.96 11.04 0.45
N PRO A 255 14.14 11.83 -0.28
CA PRO A 255 14.52 13.17 -0.72
C PRO A 255 15.00 14.09 0.40
N VAL A 256 14.32 14.10 1.55
CA VAL A 256 14.67 14.91 2.72
C VAL A 256 15.96 14.39 3.37
N ARG A 257 16.10 13.07 3.56
CA ARG A 257 17.35 12.49 4.09
C ARG A 257 18.56 12.88 3.24
N LEU A 258 18.43 12.79 1.91
CA LEU A 258 19.51 13.13 0.98
C LEU A 258 19.77 14.64 0.92
N HIS A 259 18.73 15.47 0.96
CA HIS A 259 18.86 16.92 1.05
C HIS A 259 19.63 17.34 2.31
N LEU A 260 19.19 16.87 3.48
CA LEU A 260 19.86 17.13 4.76
C LEU A 260 21.29 16.59 4.78
N GLY A 261 21.52 15.38 4.25
CA GLY A 261 22.85 14.79 4.16
C GLY A 261 23.81 15.62 3.28
N ARG A 262 23.34 16.11 2.12
CA ARG A 262 24.15 16.99 1.25
C ARG A 262 24.45 18.33 1.92
N ARG A 263 23.46 18.91 2.62
CA ARG A 263 23.63 20.15 3.39
C ARG A 263 24.70 19.97 4.46
N LEU A 264 24.61 18.91 5.25
CA LEU A 264 25.57 18.59 6.30
C LEU A 264 26.98 18.30 5.77
N ALA A 265 27.10 17.75 4.56
CA ALA A 265 28.39 17.56 3.90
C ALA A 265 29.04 18.89 3.44
N GLN A 266 28.23 19.93 3.20
CA GLN A 266 28.69 21.25 2.75
C GLN A 266 28.87 22.25 3.90
N SER A 267 28.06 22.13 4.95
CA SER A 267 28.06 23.01 6.13
C SER A 267 27.66 22.22 7.38
N SER A 268 28.26 22.54 8.53
CA SER A 268 27.85 21.99 9.83
C SER A 268 26.54 22.57 10.37
N THR A 269 25.90 23.49 9.64
CA THR A 269 24.65 24.15 10.02
C THR A 269 23.46 23.63 9.22
N ILE A 270 22.36 23.38 9.92
CA ILE A 270 21.03 23.12 9.35
C ILE A 270 20.20 24.40 9.52
N LEU A 271 19.52 24.85 8.47
CA LEU A 271 18.71 26.07 8.54
C LEU A 271 17.27 25.75 8.98
N SER A 272 16.55 26.77 9.45
CA SER A 272 15.17 26.61 9.92
C SER A 272 14.24 26.01 8.84
N GLU A 273 14.44 26.40 7.58
CA GLU A 273 13.70 25.88 6.44
C GLU A 273 13.97 24.40 6.17
N ASP A 274 15.17 23.89 6.50
CA ASP A 274 15.49 22.47 6.38
C ASP A 274 14.75 21.66 7.45
N ALA A 275 14.54 22.24 8.63
CA ALA A 275 13.78 21.60 9.71
C ALA A 275 12.27 21.52 9.40
N LEU A 276 11.75 22.40 8.53
CA LEU A 276 10.34 22.40 8.11
C LEU A 276 10.02 21.33 7.05
N LEU A 277 11.02 20.58 6.58
CA LEU A 277 10.83 19.50 5.63
C LEU A 277 10.36 18.19 6.28
N TRP A 278 10.26 18.14 7.60
CA TRP A 278 9.88 16.97 8.39
C TRP A 278 8.72 17.28 9.34
#